data_AF-A0A0B6TQ58-F1
#
_entry.id   AF-A0A0B6TQ58-F1
#
_cell.length_a   1.000
_cell.length_b   1.000
_cell.length_c   1.000
_cell.angle_alpha   90.00
_cell.angle_beta   90.00
_cell.angle_gamma   90.00
#
_symmetry.space_group_name_H-M   'P 1'
#
loop_
_entity.id
_entity.type
_entity.pdbx_description
1 polymer ?
#
loop_
_entity_poly.entity_id
_entity_poly.type
_entity_poly.pdbx_seq_one_letter_code
_entity_poly.pdbx_strand_id
1 'polypeptide(L)'
;MDLPSPTSLADLRTDGALLQADVDATWHSTMDTVTGVEFTGDTARVHRRAGTRDLPATEVARIVDGRWEWSRRYDRDIPELHSPQPASDELIDAARTLHGNVPVLLAPSADGTRVLAVDFRPVPGPARSALTLGLAGLDPLLDARRALLAFAAARGLGVRTDAGNVSFSDGTTVAFDGDLPVDVSGGMTLDDVRADAHYFAAEHQLLLAGTFPGLQLRLDIGRGRALLSDRLEATALPVATVTGDIWTWAWADPNLPPSPAANLRRFGMDNGIIDFVRPRIPRERAQRLGLVDAVKPILGLWTHAFTALNQETTGVVLLDAPALRLPGPAAPTTRAAVAATLQAPLDPALDQVRARSAYAQRRGITGELPGTPPVRGRE
;
A
#
# COMPACT_ATOMS: atom_id res chain seq x y z
N MET A 1 -14.74 -26.43 -1.20
CA MET A 1 -14.99 -24.99 -1.34
C MET A 1 -15.51 -24.80 -2.74
N ASP A 2 -16.72 -24.28 -2.91
CA ASP A 2 -17.24 -23.94 -4.24
C ASP A 2 -16.99 -22.46 -4.51
N LEU A 3 -16.01 -22.17 -5.37
CA LEU A 3 -15.89 -20.86 -6.00
C LEU A 3 -16.96 -20.80 -7.09
N PRO A 4 -17.95 -19.89 -7.03
CA PRO A 4 -18.95 -19.77 -8.08
C PRO A 4 -18.28 -19.44 -9.42
N SER A 5 -18.74 -20.12 -10.48
CA SER A 5 -18.25 -19.83 -11.84
C SER A 5 -18.46 -18.34 -12.16
N PRO A 6 -17.48 -17.66 -12.78
CA PRO A 6 -17.62 -16.24 -13.12
C PRO A 6 -18.71 -16.06 -14.17
N THR A 7 -19.56 -15.05 -13.95
CA THR A 7 -20.72 -14.71 -14.80
C THR A 7 -20.58 -13.37 -15.49
N SER A 8 -19.49 -12.65 -15.22
CA SER A 8 -19.19 -11.33 -15.78
C SER A 8 -17.69 -11.16 -16.01
N LEU A 9 -17.31 -10.15 -16.80
CA LEU A 9 -15.90 -9.76 -16.92
C LEU A 9 -15.30 -9.35 -15.58
N ALA A 10 -16.07 -8.67 -14.73
CA ALA A 10 -15.65 -8.28 -13.38
C ALA A 10 -15.35 -9.49 -12.50
N ASP A 11 -16.19 -10.53 -12.53
CA ASP A 11 -15.93 -11.78 -11.82
C ASP A 11 -14.61 -12.43 -12.28
N LEU A 12 -14.38 -12.48 -13.59
CA LEU A 12 -13.19 -13.10 -14.17
C LEU A 12 -11.90 -12.35 -13.81
N ARG A 13 -11.95 -11.01 -13.78
CA ARG A 13 -10.84 -10.17 -13.30
C ARG A 13 -10.60 -10.39 -11.82
N THR A 14 -11.67 -10.41 -11.02
CA THR A 14 -11.63 -10.63 -9.59
C THR A 14 -10.98 -11.96 -9.23
N ASP A 15 -11.31 -13.03 -9.96
CA ASP A 15 -10.79 -14.38 -9.72
C ASP A 15 -9.26 -14.49 -9.92
N GLY A 16 -8.69 -13.64 -10.78
CA GLY A 16 -7.25 -13.63 -11.07
C GLY A 16 -6.44 -12.63 -10.25
N ALA A 17 -7.06 -11.55 -9.77
CA ALA A 17 -6.37 -10.34 -9.30
C ALA A 17 -5.25 -10.61 -8.27
N LEU A 18 -5.52 -11.38 -7.20
CA LEU A 18 -4.53 -11.63 -6.15
C LEU A 18 -3.39 -12.56 -6.59
N LEU A 19 -3.68 -13.51 -7.49
CA LEU A 19 -2.68 -14.43 -8.02
C LEU A 19 -1.77 -13.71 -9.02
N GLN A 20 -2.36 -12.85 -9.85
CA GLN A 20 -1.63 -12.05 -10.82
C GLN A 20 -0.68 -11.07 -10.13
N ALA A 21 -1.08 -10.47 -9.00
CA ALA A 21 -0.20 -9.59 -8.22
C ALA A 21 1.08 -10.30 -7.72
N ASP A 22 0.98 -11.56 -7.28
CA ASP A 22 2.15 -12.35 -6.85
C ASP A 22 3.06 -12.73 -8.05
N VAL A 23 2.43 -13.12 -9.17
CA VAL A 23 3.14 -13.40 -10.42
C VAL A 23 3.86 -12.16 -10.93
N ASP A 24 3.22 -11.00 -10.89
CA ASP A 24 3.80 -9.74 -11.35
C ASP A 24 4.95 -9.29 -10.46
N ALA A 25 4.84 -9.42 -9.13
CA ALA A 25 5.96 -9.11 -8.23
C ALA A 25 7.21 -9.95 -8.56
N THR A 26 7.01 -11.22 -8.89
CA THR A 26 8.10 -12.13 -9.28
C THR A 26 8.60 -11.85 -10.70
N TRP A 27 7.70 -11.50 -11.62
CA TRP A 27 8.03 -11.09 -12.98
C TRP A 27 8.95 -9.87 -12.97
N HIS A 28 8.57 -8.80 -12.26
CA HIS A 28 9.35 -7.56 -12.22
C HIS A 28 10.75 -7.78 -11.61
N SER A 29 10.87 -8.60 -10.56
CA SER A 29 12.18 -8.91 -9.95
C SER A 29 13.07 -9.76 -10.86
N THR A 30 12.48 -10.60 -11.73
CA THR A 30 13.20 -11.53 -12.60
C THR A 30 13.50 -10.96 -13.99
N MET A 31 12.60 -10.14 -14.53
CA MET A 31 12.66 -9.62 -15.89
C MET A 31 13.20 -8.20 -15.96
N ASP A 32 13.33 -7.47 -14.84
CA ASP A 32 13.69 -6.05 -14.84
C ASP A 32 12.77 -5.26 -15.80
N THR A 33 13.23 -4.12 -16.31
CA THR A 33 12.51 -3.27 -17.24
C THR A 33 12.43 -3.93 -18.61
N VAL A 34 11.22 -4.33 -19.01
CA VAL A 34 10.89 -4.79 -20.37
C VAL A 34 10.84 -3.56 -21.30
N THR A 35 11.62 -3.60 -22.39
CA THR A 35 11.74 -2.51 -23.37
C THR A 35 11.10 -2.83 -24.71
N GLY A 36 10.73 -4.09 -24.95
CA GLY A 36 10.08 -4.52 -26.18
C GLY A 36 9.76 -6.01 -26.18
N VAL A 37 8.86 -6.44 -27.06
CA VAL A 37 8.45 -7.85 -27.20
C VAL A 37 8.28 -8.17 -28.68
N GLU A 38 8.88 -9.27 -29.12
CA GLU A 38 8.67 -9.87 -30.44
C GLU A 38 8.03 -11.26 -30.28
N PHE A 39 7.31 -11.70 -31.32
CA PHE A 39 6.66 -13.01 -31.33
C PHE A 39 7.00 -13.80 -32.58
N THR A 40 7.44 -15.05 -32.40
CA THR A 40 7.75 -15.97 -33.50
C THR A 40 6.88 -17.23 -33.41
N GLY A 41 5.56 -17.06 -33.34
CA GLY A 41 4.57 -18.14 -33.44
C GLY A 41 4.34 -18.94 -32.16
N ASP A 42 5.39 -19.31 -31.43
CA ASP A 42 5.32 -20.05 -30.15
C ASP A 42 6.23 -19.48 -29.06
N THR A 43 7.00 -18.44 -29.39
CA THR A 43 8.04 -17.87 -28.54
C THR A 43 7.89 -16.36 -28.49
N ALA A 44 7.80 -15.81 -27.28
CA ALA A 44 7.94 -14.39 -27.02
C ALA A 44 9.40 -14.07 -26.70
N ARG A 45 10.03 -13.23 -27.54
CA ARG A 45 11.34 -12.64 -27.25
C ARG A 45 11.13 -11.34 -26.51
N VAL A 46 11.43 -11.35 -25.21
CA VAL A 46 11.31 -10.21 -24.31
C VAL A 46 12.63 -9.46 -24.28
N HIS A 47 12.64 -8.24 -24.80
CA HIS A 47 13.76 -7.31 -24.70
C HIS A 47 13.73 -6.63 -23.34
N ARG A 48 14.87 -6.63 -22.66
CA ARG A 48 15.04 -6.06 -21.32
C ARG A 48 16.29 -5.19 -21.31
N ARG A 49 16.41 -4.30 -20.33
CA ARG A 49 17.63 -3.51 -20.15
C ARG A 49 18.89 -4.39 -20.01
N ALA A 50 18.75 -5.55 -19.36
CA ALA A 50 19.82 -6.52 -19.16
C ALA A 50 20.08 -7.45 -20.38
N GLY A 51 19.35 -7.29 -21.49
CA GLY A 51 19.43 -8.13 -22.69
C GLY A 51 18.10 -8.82 -23.02
N THR A 52 18.13 -9.82 -23.89
CA THR A 52 16.92 -10.53 -24.34
C THR A 52 16.64 -11.77 -23.50
N ARG A 53 15.39 -12.24 -23.52
CA ARG A 53 14.98 -13.55 -23.00
C ARG A 53 13.87 -14.10 -23.86
N ASP A 54 14.06 -15.32 -24.34
CA ASP A 54 13.05 -16.04 -25.08
C ASP A 54 12.23 -16.91 -24.11
N LEU A 55 10.91 -16.83 -24.21
CA LEU A 55 9.96 -17.54 -23.35
C LEU A 55 8.88 -18.18 -24.22
N PRO A 56 8.43 -19.42 -23.92
CA PRO A 56 7.28 -19.99 -24.58
C PRO A 56 6.06 -19.08 -24.41
N ALA A 57 5.28 -18.89 -25.47
CA ALA A 57 4.12 -18.02 -25.46
C ALA A 57 3.03 -18.50 -26.43
N THR A 58 1.79 -18.21 -26.08
CA THR A 58 0.61 -18.51 -26.90
C THR A 58 -0.10 -17.21 -27.28
N GLU A 59 -0.40 -17.01 -28.55
CA GLU A 59 -1.27 -15.91 -29.00
C GLU A 59 -2.70 -16.14 -28.49
N VAL A 60 -3.16 -15.30 -27.56
CA VAL A 60 -4.49 -15.41 -26.94
C VAL A 60 -5.52 -14.47 -27.56
N ALA A 61 -5.04 -13.38 -28.14
CA ALA A 61 -5.85 -12.44 -28.89
C ALA A 61 -5.00 -11.60 -29.85
N ARG A 62 -5.70 -10.83 -30.68
CA ARG A 62 -5.14 -9.80 -31.53
C ARG A 62 -5.87 -8.49 -31.31
N ILE A 63 -5.16 -7.38 -31.41
CA ILE A 63 -5.73 -6.03 -31.43
C ILE A 63 -5.53 -5.47 -32.83
N VAL A 64 -6.64 -5.26 -33.55
CA VAL A 64 -6.67 -4.69 -34.91
C VAL A 64 -7.58 -3.46 -34.88
N ASP A 65 -7.07 -2.31 -35.31
CA ASP A 65 -7.82 -1.04 -35.32
C ASP A 65 -8.47 -0.70 -33.96
N GLY A 66 -7.77 -0.98 -32.86
CA GLY A 66 -8.25 -0.76 -31.50
C GLY A 66 -9.33 -1.75 -31.03
N ARG A 67 -9.61 -2.80 -31.80
CA ARG A 67 -10.56 -3.85 -31.45
C ARG A 67 -9.83 -5.14 -31.06
N TRP A 68 -10.29 -5.73 -29.96
CA TRP A 68 -9.85 -7.02 -29.47
C TRP A 68 -10.55 -8.18 -30.19
N GLU A 69 -9.76 -9.15 -30.61
CA GLU A 69 -10.18 -10.40 -31.24
C GLU A 69 -9.53 -11.59 -30.53
N TRP A 70 -10.31 -12.35 -29.76
CA TRP A 70 -9.86 -13.60 -29.14
C TRP A 70 -9.41 -14.64 -30.17
N SER A 71 -8.29 -15.31 -29.91
CA SER A 71 -7.77 -16.39 -30.77
C SER A 71 -8.62 -17.67 -30.71
N ARG A 72 -9.49 -17.79 -29.70
CA ARG A 72 -10.40 -18.93 -29.52
C ARG A 72 -11.78 -18.47 -29.07
N ARG A 73 -12.77 -19.34 -29.23
CA ARG A 73 -14.10 -19.16 -28.64
C ARG A 73 -14.09 -19.66 -27.20
N TYR A 74 -14.81 -18.96 -26.33
CA TYR A 74 -15.04 -19.36 -24.95
C TYR A 74 -16.52 -19.72 -24.78
N ASP A 75 -16.79 -20.89 -24.21
CA ASP A 75 -18.14 -21.37 -23.91
C ASP A 75 -18.61 -20.81 -22.56
N ARG A 76 -18.65 -19.48 -22.45
CA ARG A 76 -19.15 -18.75 -21.29
C ARG A 76 -20.05 -17.62 -21.77
N ASP A 77 -21.17 -17.42 -21.09
CA ASP A 77 -22.11 -16.33 -21.38
C ASP A 77 -21.61 -15.03 -20.74
N ILE A 78 -20.46 -14.56 -21.22
CA ILE A 78 -19.85 -13.28 -20.84
C ILE A 78 -19.67 -12.51 -22.15
N PRO A 79 -20.43 -11.43 -22.39
CA PRO A 79 -20.40 -10.70 -23.65
C PRO A 79 -18.99 -10.34 -24.11
N GLU A 80 -18.14 -9.96 -23.17
CA GLU A 80 -16.76 -9.54 -23.42
C GLU A 80 -15.81 -10.68 -23.80
N LEU A 81 -16.26 -11.93 -23.80
CA LEU A 81 -15.49 -13.07 -24.32
C LEU A 81 -15.85 -13.39 -25.79
N HIS A 82 -16.65 -12.53 -26.43
CA HIS A 82 -17.09 -12.68 -27.81
C HIS A 82 -16.57 -11.53 -28.69
N SER A 83 -15.71 -11.88 -29.65
CA SER A 83 -15.09 -10.94 -30.58
C SER A 83 -16.06 -10.44 -31.67
N PRO A 84 -15.83 -9.24 -32.26
CA PRO A 84 -14.83 -8.24 -31.90
C PRO A 84 -15.40 -7.12 -31.01
N GLN A 85 -14.59 -6.54 -30.12
CA GLN A 85 -15.00 -5.47 -29.20
C GLN A 85 -13.86 -4.48 -28.93
N PRO A 86 -14.08 -3.31 -28.30
CA PRO A 86 -12.99 -2.38 -27.97
C PRO A 86 -11.91 -3.06 -27.12
N ALA A 87 -10.65 -2.85 -27.45
CA ALA A 87 -9.52 -3.31 -26.62
C ALA A 87 -9.45 -2.49 -25.33
N SER A 88 -9.17 -3.16 -24.21
CA SER A 88 -9.06 -2.53 -22.90
C SER A 88 -8.17 -3.33 -21.96
N ASP A 89 -7.69 -2.70 -20.89
CA ASP A 89 -6.84 -3.36 -19.89
C ASP A 89 -7.61 -4.46 -19.13
N GLU A 90 -8.94 -4.31 -18.99
CA GLU A 90 -9.81 -5.33 -18.41
C GLU A 90 -9.78 -6.66 -19.19
N LEU A 91 -9.60 -6.60 -20.52
CA LEU A 91 -9.46 -7.79 -21.35
C LEU A 91 -8.09 -8.44 -21.22
N ILE A 92 -7.06 -7.66 -20.90
CA ILE A 92 -5.73 -8.19 -20.56
C ILE A 92 -5.83 -8.95 -19.24
N ASP A 93 -6.41 -8.36 -18.20
CA ASP A 93 -6.64 -9.03 -16.90
C ASP A 93 -7.43 -10.34 -17.05
N ALA A 94 -8.48 -10.31 -17.86
CA ALA A 94 -9.30 -11.49 -18.16
C ALA A 94 -8.53 -12.57 -18.92
N ALA A 95 -7.75 -12.17 -19.94
CA ALA A 95 -6.88 -13.09 -20.67
C ALA A 95 -5.87 -13.76 -19.72
N ARG A 96 -5.29 -13.00 -18.78
CA ARG A 96 -4.41 -13.55 -17.75
C ARG A 96 -5.14 -14.62 -16.93
N THR A 97 -6.34 -14.34 -16.41
CA THR A 97 -7.12 -15.33 -15.64
C THR A 97 -7.41 -16.59 -16.46
N LEU A 98 -7.87 -16.44 -17.70
CA LEU A 98 -8.23 -17.56 -18.60
C LEU A 98 -7.04 -18.44 -18.99
N HIS A 99 -5.81 -17.92 -18.88
CA HIS A 99 -4.57 -18.61 -19.23
C HIS A 99 -3.72 -18.99 -18.01
N GLY A 100 -4.34 -19.04 -16.83
CA GLY A 100 -3.72 -19.52 -15.59
C GLY A 100 -2.87 -18.48 -14.89
N ASN A 101 -3.29 -17.21 -14.94
CA ASN A 101 -2.70 -16.04 -14.28
C ASN A 101 -1.26 -15.71 -14.70
N VAL A 102 -0.83 -16.22 -15.85
CA VAL A 102 0.49 -15.92 -16.41
C VAL A 102 0.54 -14.49 -16.97
N PRO A 103 1.73 -13.88 -17.11
CA PRO A 103 1.88 -12.58 -17.74
C PRO A 103 1.32 -12.57 -19.16
N VAL A 104 0.62 -11.49 -19.51
CA VAL A 104 0.19 -11.20 -20.86
C VAL A 104 0.98 -10.02 -21.40
N LEU A 105 1.62 -10.20 -22.55
CA LEU A 105 2.44 -9.18 -23.21
C LEU A 105 1.86 -8.78 -24.56
N LEU A 106 2.12 -7.53 -24.95
CA LEU A 106 1.73 -6.98 -26.25
C LEU A 106 2.95 -6.94 -27.19
N ALA A 107 2.85 -7.61 -28.34
CA ALA A 107 3.89 -7.64 -29.37
C ALA A 107 3.38 -6.99 -30.66
N PRO A 108 3.91 -5.81 -31.04
CA PRO A 108 3.56 -5.16 -32.30
C PRO A 108 3.86 -6.05 -33.52
N SER A 109 2.95 -6.08 -34.50
CA SER A 109 3.11 -6.79 -35.77
C SER A 109 2.64 -5.92 -36.96
N ALA A 110 2.88 -6.38 -38.18
CA ALA A 110 2.52 -5.62 -39.39
C ALA A 110 1.00 -5.43 -39.57
N ASP A 111 0.20 -6.32 -39.00
CA ASP A 111 -1.26 -6.42 -39.13
C ASP A 111 -2.01 -6.11 -37.82
N GLY A 112 -1.35 -5.45 -36.86
CA GLY A 112 -1.92 -5.07 -35.57
C GLY A 112 -0.98 -5.37 -34.40
N THR A 113 -1.55 -5.63 -33.23
CA THR A 113 -0.79 -6.05 -32.04
C THR A 113 -1.19 -7.47 -31.65
N ARG A 114 -0.22 -8.33 -31.42
CA ARG A 114 -0.42 -9.68 -30.88
C ARG A 114 -0.46 -9.63 -29.36
N VAL A 115 -1.42 -10.32 -28.77
CA VAL A 115 -1.56 -10.46 -27.31
C VAL A 115 -1.12 -11.87 -26.94
N LEU A 116 -0.11 -11.97 -26.09
CA LEU A 116 0.61 -13.22 -25.82
C LEU A 116 0.50 -13.59 -24.34
N ALA A 117 -0.03 -14.76 -24.03
CA ALA A 117 0.15 -15.36 -22.72
C ALA A 117 1.52 -16.04 -22.67
N VAL A 118 2.42 -15.51 -21.85
CA VAL A 118 3.81 -15.99 -21.72
C VAL A 118 3.87 -17.04 -20.63
N ASP A 119 4.47 -18.20 -20.89
CA ASP A 119 4.56 -19.30 -19.93
C ASP A 119 5.60 -19.02 -18.83
N PHE A 120 5.27 -18.08 -17.95
CA PHE A 120 6.02 -17.73 -16.76
C PHE A 120 5.20 -18.09 -15.53
N ARG A 121 5.56 -19.22 -14.91
CA ARG A 121 4.85 -19.80 -13.76
C ARG A 121 5.81 -19.88 -12.57
N PRO A 122 6.00 -18.78 -11.82
CA PRO A 122 6.90 -18.78 -10.68
C PRO A 122 6.36 -19.68 -9.57
N VAL A 123 7.26 -20.18 -8.71
CA VAL A 123 6.85 -20.85 -7.48
C VAL A 123 6.09 -19.83 -6.63
N PRO A 124 4.86 -20.13 -6.19
CA PRO A 124 4.07 -19.17 -5.45
C PRO A 124 4.75 -18.73 -4.14
N GLY A 125 4.73 -17.43 -3.86
CA GLY A 125 5.33 -16.88 -2.63
C GLY A 125 4.48 -17.13 -1.37
N PRO A 126 4.94 -16.68 -0.19
CA PRO A 126 4.15 -16.75 1.05
C PRO A 126 2.79 -16.04 0.90
N ALA A 127 1.71 -16.68 1.39
CA ALA A 127 0.35 -16.18 1.22
C ALA A 127 0.18 -14.74 1.75
N ARG A 128 0.72 -14.45 2.94
CA ARG A 128 0.66 -13.12 3.55
C ARG A 128 1.20 -12.01 2.64
N SER A 129 2.37 -12.22 2.03
CA SER A 129 2.98 -11.22 1.13
C SER A 129 2.16 -11.02 -0.14
N ALA A 130 1.69 -12.13 -0.74
CA ALA A 130 0.85 -12.09 -1.93
C ALA A 130 -0.49 -11.37 -1.66
N LEU A 131 -1.15 -11.69 -0.55
CA LEU A 131 -2.40 -11.07 -0.13
C LEU A 131 -2.23 -9.58 0.19
N THR A 132 -1.18 -9.21 0.93
CA THR A 132 -0.93 -7.81 1.29
C THR A 132 -0.71 -6.96 0.03
N LEU A 133 0.11 -7.43 -0.91
CA LEU A 133 0.35 -6.73 -2.17
C LEU A 133 -0.90 -6.70 -3.06
N GLY A 134 -1.55 -7.85 -3.24
CA GLY A 134 -2.71 -7.99 -4.12
C GLY A 134 -3.90 -7.16 -3.65
N LEU A 135 -4.24 -7.18 -2.36
CA LEU A 135 -5.35 -6.39 -1.80
C LEU A 135 -5.04 -4.89 -1.77
N ALA A 136 -3.77 -4.51 -1.69
CA ALA A 136 -3.36 -3.12 -1.78
C ALA A 136 -3.51 -2.54 -3.20
N GLY A 137 -3.34 -3.38 -4.23
CA GLY A 137 -3.48 -3.01 -5.64
C GLY A 137 -4.83 -3.35 -6.26
N LEU A 138 -5.74 -4.00 -5.51
CA LEU A 138 -7.04 -4.41 -6.03
C LEU A 138 -7.88 -3.19 -6.43
N ASP A 139 -8.41 -3.24 -7.65
CA ASP A 139 -9.38 -2.26 -8.14
C ASP A 139 -10.57 -2.18 -7.16
N PRO A 140 -10.90 -0.99 -6.60
CA PRO A 140 -11.97 -0.84 -5.62
C PRO A 140 -13.36 -1.27 -6.10
N LEU A 141 -13.55 -1.42 -7.43
CA LEU A 141 -14.80 -1.91 -8.01
C LEU A 141 -14.92 -3.44 -8.00
N LEU A 142 -13.84 -4.16 -7.68
CA LEU A 142 -13.82 -5.62 -7.65
C LEU A 142 -14.13 -6.16 -6.25
N ASP A 143 -14.75 -7.33 -6.19
CA ASP A 143 -15.14 -7.98 -4.94
C ASP A 143 -13.91 -8.64 -4.28
N ALA A 144 -13.39 -7.99 -3.24
CA ALA A 144 -12.24 -8.49 -2.47
C ALA A 144 -12.49 -9.88 -1.84
N ARG A 145 -13.73 -10.18 -1.42
CA ARG A 145 -14.05 -11.48 -0.80
C ARG A 145 -14.06 -12.59 -1.85
N ARG A 146 -14.61 -12.33 -3.03
CA ARG A 146 -14.51 -13.25 -4.18
C ARG A 146 -13.04 -13.48 -4.57
N ALA A 147 -12.24 -12.42 -4.62
CA ALA A 147 -10.81 -12.53 -4.95
C ALA A 147 -10.05 -13.43 -3.95
N LEU A 148 -10.38 -13.34 -2.65
CA LEU A 148 -9.81 -14.19 -1.60
C LEU A 148 -10.24 -15.66 -1.73
N LEU A 149 -11.49 -15.92 -2.11
CA LEU A 149 -11.96 -17.29 -2.37
C LEU A 149 -11.23 -17.89 -3.59
N ALA A 150 -11.07 -17.13 -4.66
CA ALA A 150 -10.35 -17.58 -5.85
C ALA A 150 -8.87 -17.84 -5.55
N PHE A 151 -8.23 -16.95 -4.78
CA PHE A 151 -6.87 -17.15 -4.29
C PHE A 151 -6.74 -18.44 -3.48
N ALA A 152 -7.65 -18.70 -2.54
CA ALA A 152 -7.61 -19.91 -1.74
C ALA A 152 -7.83 -21.18 -2.57
N ALA A 153 -8.79 -21.17 -3.49
CA ALA A 153 -9.02 -22.28 -4.40
C ALA A 153 -7.76 -22.61 -5.23
N ALA A 154 -7.10 -21.59 -5.78
CA ALA A 154 -5.87 -21.77 -6.55
C ALA A 154 -4.67 -22.23 -5.70
N ARG A 155 -4.64 -21.87 -4.42
CA ARG A 155 -3.60 -22.26 -3.46
C ARG A 155 -3.90 -23.55 -2.70
N GLY A 156 -5.07 -24.15 -2.90
CA GLY A 156 -5.53 -25.32 -2.14
C GLY A 156 -5.74 -25.04 -0.64
N LEU A 157 -6.07 -23.80 -0.27
CA LEU A 157 -6.30 -23.39 1.12
C LEU A 157 -7.77 -23.56 1.50
N GLY A 158 -8.03 -23.99 2.73
CA GLY A 158 -9.36 -23.90 3.34
C GLY A 158 -9.68 -22.44 3.69
N VAL A 159 -10.95 -22.05 3.63
CA VAL A 159 -11.42 -20.69 3.97
C VAL A 159 -12.52 -20.76 5.01
N ARG A 160 -12.45 -19.86 5.99
CA ARG A 160 -13.54 -19.53 6.90
C ARG A 160 -13.78 -18.03 6.83
N THR A 161 -15.01 -17.66 6.52
CA THR A 161 -15.42 -16.26 6.45
C THR A 161 -16.29 -15.92 7.66
N ASP A 162 -16.00 -14.80 8.30
CA ASP A 162 -16.89 -14.14 9.24
C ASP A 162 -17.15 -12.68 8.78
N ALA A 163 -17.97 -11.94 9.53
CA ALA A 163 -18.38 -10.60 9.15
C ALA A 163 -17.19 -9.63 8.96
N GLY A 164 -16.15 -9.76 9.80
CA GLY A 164 -14.99 -8.86 9.79
C GLY A 164 -13.73 -9.46 9.17
N ASN A 165 -13.70 -10.77 8.92
CA ASN A 165 -12.47 -11.46 8.54
C ASN A 165 -12.69 -12.59 7.53
N VAL A 166 -11.61 -12.89 6.80
CA VAL A 166 -11.45 -14.11 6.02
C VAL A 166 -10.19 -14.81 6.51
N SER A 167 -10.34 -15.98 7.12
CA SER A 167 -9.24 -16.81 7.61
C SER A 167 -8.96 -17.99 6.68
N PHE A 168 -7.69 -18.27 6.46
CA PHE A 168 -7.19 -19.39 5.67
C PHE A 168 -6.66 -20.51 6.56
N SER A 169 -6.61 -21.74 6.02
CA SER A 169 -6.12 -22.92 6.75
C SER A 169 -4.62 -22.89 7.08
N ASP A 170 -3.84 -21.99 6.47
CA ASP A 170 -2.42 -21.78 6.77
C ASP A 170 -2.20 -20.83 7.98
N GLY A 171 -3.29 -20.35 8.59
CA GLY A 171 -3.28 -19.42 9.71
C GLY A 171 -3.33 -17.94 9.30
N THR A 172 -3.21 -17.62 8.01
CA THR A 172 -3.34 -16.24 7.52
C THR A 172 -4.79 -15.78 7.67
N THR A 173 -5.01 -14.56 8.12
CA THR A 173 -6.33 -13.92 8.23
C THR A 173 -6.29 -12.52 7.63
N VAL A 174 -7.28 -12.17 6.82
CA VAL A 174 -7.48 -10.82 6.29
C VAL A 174 -8.62 -10.17 7.05
N ALA A 175 -8.36 -9.01 7.65
CA ALA A 175 -9.35 -8.20 8.35
C ALA A 175 -9.95 -7.14 7.43
N PHE A 176 -11.20 -6.78 7.69
CA PHE A 176 -12.01 -5.85 6.91
C PHE A 176 -12.59 -4.72 7.78
N ASP A 177 -12.60 -3.52 7.21
CA ASP A 177 -13.39 -2.36 7.65
C ASP A 177 -14.56 -2.20 6.67
N GLY A 178 -15.71 -2.79 7.01
CA GLY A 178 -16.81 -2.99 6.07
C GLY A 178 -16.43 -3.99 4.97
N ASP A 179 -16.42 -3.53 3.72
CA ASP A 179 -15.99 -4.32 2.56
C ASP A 179 -14.53 -4.07 2.16
N LEU A 180 -13.85 -3.13 2.82
CA LEU A 180 -12.48 -2.77 2.50
C LEU A 180 -11.50 -3.65 3.30
N PRO A 181 -10.59 -4.40 2.65
CA PRO A 181 -9.52 -5.08 3.36
C PRO A 181 -8.51 -4.07 3.93
N VAL A 182 -8.14 -4.26 5.20
CA VAL A 182 -7.29 -3.31 5.96
C VAL A 182 -5.99 -3.92 6.47
N ASP A 183 -6.00 -5.18 6.89
CA ASP A 183 -4.83 -5.85 7.47
C ASP A 183 -4.77 -7.33 7.09
N VAL A 184 -3.55 -7.86 7.03
CA VAL A 184 -3.23 -9.28 6.90
C VAL A 184 -2.41 -9.73 8.11
N SER A 185 -2.96 -10.67 8.88
CA SER A 185 -2.40 -11.13 10.16
C SER A 185 -0.92 -11.55 10.09
N GLY A 186 -0.19 -11.41 11.20
CA GLY A 186 1.18 -11.91 11.35
C GLY A 186 2.24 -10.85 11.65
N GLY A 187 1.84 -9.63 11.98
CA GLY A 187 2.72 -8.52 12.36
C GLY A 187 1.98 -7.47 13.18
N MET A 188 2.55 -6.27 13.28
CA MET A 188 1.87 -5.14 13.90
C MET A 188 0.65 -4.71 13.07
N THR A 189 -0.44 -4.34 13.73
CA THR A 189 -1.59 -3.74 13.04
C THR A 189 -1.37 -2.24 12.82
N LEU A 190 -2.22 -1.60 12.01
CA LEU A 190 -2.19 -0.14 11.93
C LEU A 190 -2.52 0.51 13.28
N ASP A 191 -3.45 -0.06 14.05
CA ASP A 191 -3.84 0.46 15.36
C ASP A 191 -2.69 0.38 16.37
N ASP A 192 -1.89 -0.68 16.33
CA ASP A 192 -0.65 -0.78 17.10
C ASP A 192 0.31 0.38 16.81
N VAL A 193 0.51 0.69 15.52
CA VAL A 193 1.37 1.79 15.08
C VAL A 193 0.81 3.15 15.49
N ARG A 194 -0.51 3.34 15.35
CA ARG A 194 -1.21 4.57 15.77
C ARG A 194 -1.09 4.78 17.27
N ALA A 195 -1.26 3.73 18.07
CA ALA A 195 -1.07 3.78 19.52
C ALA A 195 0.37 4.18 19.86
N ASP A 196 1.37 3.55 19.25
CA ASP A 196 2.80 3.84 19.48
C ASP A 196 3.20 5.28 19.11
N ALA A 197 2.48 5.90 18.17
CA ALA A 197 2.73 7.26 17.72
C ALA A 197 2.04 8.33 18.58
N HIS A 198 0.84 8.04 19.10
CA HIS A 198 -0.15 9.02 19.52
C HIS A 198 0.40 10.17 20.37
N TYR A 199 0.85 9.88 21.60
CA TYR A 199 1.27 10.93 22.53
C TYR A 199 2.55 11.63 22.11
N PHE A 200 3.52 10.89 21.56
CA PHE A 200 4.80 11.47 21.16
C PHE A 200 4.64 12.38 19.94
N ALA A 201 3.79 11.99 18.98
CA ALA A 201 3.40 12.82 17.86
C ALA A 201 2.69 14.10 18.33
N ALA A 202 1.75 14.00 19.27
CA ALA A 202 1.03 15.15 19.81
C ALA A 202 1.97 16.16 20.50
N GLU A 203 2.89 15.70 21.36
CA GLU A 203 3.86 16.58 22.05
C GLU A 203 4.77 17.31 21.04
N HIS A 204 5.25 16.62 20.00
CA HIS A 204 6.04 17.25 18.93
C HIS A 204 5.26 18.31 18.16
N GLN A 205 3.97 18.08 17.87
CA GLN A 205 3.14 19.07 17.19
C GLN A 205 2.84 20.28 18.09
N LEU A 206 2.67 20.08 19.40
CA LEU A 206 2.54 21.18 20.36
C LEU A 206 3.82 22.02 20.43
N LEU A 207 5.00 21.40 20.43
CA LEU A 207 6.28 22.11 20.36
C LEU A 207 6.37 22.96 19.08
N LEU A 208 6.06 22.38 17.92
CA LEU A 208 6.09 23.10 16.64
C LEU A 208 5.13 24.30 16.67
N ALA A 209 3.88 24.09 17.10
CA ALA A 209 2.87 25.15 17.15
C ALA A 209 3.26 26.28 18.11
N GLY A 210 3.87 25.95 19.25
CA GLY A 210 4.36 26.95 20.20
C GLY A 210 5.61 27.70 19.72
N THR A 211 6.48 27.04 18.97
CA THR A 211 7.75 27.62 18.47
C THR A 211 7.54 28.45 17.21
N PHE A 212 6.65 28.03 16.32
CA PHE A 212 6.33 28.67 15.05
C PHE A 212 4.82 28.91 14.89
N PRO A 213 4.24 29.86 15.63
CA PRO A 213 2.85 30.26 15.40
C PRO A 213 2.66 30.75 13.96
N GLY A 214 1.67 30.20 13.26
CA GLY A 214 1.41 30.55 11.84
C GLY A 214 2.51 30.12 10.87
N LEU A 215 3.15 28.97 11.15
CA LEU A 215 4.23 28.38 10.36
C LEU A 215 4.06 28.59 8.85
N GLN A 216 5.08 29.20 8.23
CA GLN A 216 5.24 29.25 6.78
C GLN A 216 6.33 28.23 6.39
N LEU A 217 6.07 27.41 5.38
CA LEU A 217 7.00 26.35 4.97
C LEU A 217 7.38 26.50 3.50
N ARG A 218 8.66 26.78 3.22
CA ARG A 218 9.22 26.73 1.87
C ARG A 218 10.00 25.43 1.69
N LEU A 219 9.49 24.55 0.86
CA LEU A 219 10.05 23.21 0.63
C LEU A 219 10.98 23.20 -0.59
N ASP A 220 12.17 22.63 -0.43
CA ASP A 220 13.08 22.23 -1.52
C ASP A 220 13.14 20.70 -1.55
N ILE A 221 12.27 20.09 -2.36
CA ILE A 221 12.13 18.63 -2.49
C ILE A 221 13.44 18.02 -3.00
N GLY A 222 14.10 18.67 -3.96
CA GLY A 222 15.32 18.16 -4.58
C GLY A 222 16.49 18.05 -3.60
N ARG A 223 16.53 18.93 -2.58
CA ARG A 223 17.54 18.87 -1.51
C ARG A 223 17.08 18.14 -0.24
N GLY A 224 15.81 17.76 -0.14
CA GLY A 224 15.24 17.23 1.10
C GLY A 224 15.33 18.23 2.26
N ARG A 225 15.11 19.52 1.96
CA ARG A 225 15.21 20.63 2.92
C ARG A 225 13.92 21.44 2.95
N ALA A 226 13.64 22.06 4.09
CA ALA A 226 12.62 23.07 4.20
C ALA A 226 13.11 24.26 5.03
N LEU A 227 12.64 25.45 4.67
CA LEU A 227 12.83 26.66 5.45
C LEU A 227 11.52 27.01 6.16
N LEU A 228 11.57 27.01 7.50
CA LEU A 228 10.45 27.31 8.37
C LEU A 228 10.49 28.80 8.75
N SER A 229 9.45 29.53 8.36
CA SER A 229 9.22 30.96 8.61
C SER A 229 10.47 31.83 8.37
N ASP A 230 11.23 31.52 7.31
CA ASP A 230 12.48 32.17 6.91
C ASP A 230 13.58 32.24 7.98
N ARG A 231 13.53 31.35 8.98
CA ARG A 231 14.43 31.39 10.15
C ARG A 231 15.15 30.09 10.43
N LEU A 232 14.49 28.95 10.22
CA LEU A 232 15.02 27.64 10.57
C LEU A 232 15.06 26.74 9.35
N GLU A 233 16.25 26.32 8.96
CA GLU A 233 16.42 25.24 7.99
C GLU A 233 16.24 23.88 8.69
N ALA A 234 15.45 23.01 8.09
CA ALA A 234 15.18 21.66 8.56
C ALA A 234 15.40 20.64 7.45
N THR A 235 15.73 19.41 7.84
CA THR A 235 15.55 18.24 6.98
C THR A 235 14.05 18.08 6.72
N ALA A 236 13.68 17.80 5.47
CA ALA A 236 12.30 17.64 5.05
C ALA A 236 12.14 16.36 4.23
N LEU A 237 11.17 15.53 4.64
CA LEU A 237 10.79 14.31 3.95
C LEU A 237 9.30 14.39 3.58
N PRO A 238 8.97 14.62 2.30
CA PRO A 238 7.62 14.39 1.81
C PRO A 238 7.23 12.92 2.03
N VAL A 239 6.10 12.70 2.69
CA VAL A 239 5.58 11.35 2.96
C VAL A 239 4.29 11.08 2.20
N ALA A 240 3.54 12.11 1.82
CA ALA A 240 2.36 12.00 0.97
C ALA A 240 2.07 13.31 0.24
N THR A 241 1.23 13.21 -0.78
CA THR A 241 0.58 14.33 -1.45
C THR A 241 -0.93 14.17 -1.36
N VAL A 242 -1.65 15.28 -1.33
CA VAL A 242 -3.10 15.34 -1.30
C VAL A 242 -3.56 16.22 -2.45
N THR A 243 -4.25 15.64 -3.42
CA THR A 243 -4.86 16.35 -4.56
C THR A 243 -6.35 16.06 -4.57
N GLY A 244 -7.17 17.09 -4.38
CA GLY A 244 -8.61 16.92 -4.13
C GLY A 244 -8.88 16.05 -2.90
N ASP A 245 -9.64 14.97 -3.10
CA ASP A 245 -10.02 14.01 -2.06
C ASP A 245 -9.13 12.75 -2.03
N ILE A 246 -7.97 12.78 -2.68
CA ILE A 246 -7.08 11.62 -2.76
C ILE A 246 -5.76 11.90 -2.06
N TRP A 247 -5.45 11.06 -1.07
CA TRP A 247 -4.14 10.93 -0.46
C TRP A 247 -3.30 9.94 -1.28
N THR A 248 -2.13 10.36 -1.74
CA THR A 248 -1.16 9.51 -2.44
C THR A 248 0.11 9.43 -1.63
N TRP A 249 0.59 8.24 -1.32
CA TRP A 249 1.88 8.11 -0.62
C TRP A 249 3.02 8.63 -1.48
N ALA A 250 4.04 9.24 -0.86
CA ALA A 250 5.16 9.80 -1.60
C ALA A 250 5.94 8.76 -2.42
N TRP A 251 5.97 7.50 -1.97
CA TRP A 251 6.57 6.40 -2.74
C TRP A 251 5.77 6.04 -4.00
N ALA A 252 4.49 6.43 -4.07
CA ALA A 252 3.56 6.14 -5.15
C ALA A 252 3.28 7.35 -6.06
N ASP A 253 3.69 8.56 -5.68
CA ASP A 253 3.47 9.77 -6.48
C ASP A 253 4.56 9.88 -7.56
N PRO A 254 4.22 9.79 -8.86
CA PRO A 254 5.20 9.86 -9.94
C PRO A 254 5.86 11.24 -10.07
N ASN A 255 5.30 12.28 -9.44
CA ASN A 255 5.84 13.64 -9.48
C ASN A 255 6.87 13.90 -8.37
N LEU A 256 7.06 12.94 -7.44
CA LEU A 256 8.05 13.05 -6.39
C LEU A 256 9.27 12.17 -6.71
N PRO A 257 10.49 12.63 -6.37
CA PRO A 257 11.67 11.80 -6.51
C PRO A 257 11.64 10.63 -5.52
N PRO A 258 12.35 9.53 -5.81
CA PRO A 258 12.54 8.44 -4.84
C PRO A 258 13.08 8.97 -3.51
N SER A 259 12.51 8.50 -2.41
CA SER A 259 12.85 8.97 -1.07
C SER A 259 12.78 7.85 -0.04
N PRO A 260 13.33 8.07 1.18
CA PRO A 260 13.17 7.15 2.30
C PRO A 260 11.71 6.81 2.66
N ALA A 261 10.71 7.56 2.17
CA ALA A 261 9.30 7.22 2.32
C ALA A 261 8.94 5.84 1.72
N ALA A 262 9.76 5.30 0.80
CA ALA A 262 9.61 3.92 0.30
C ALA A 262 9.70 2.85 1.41
N ASN A 263 10.36 3.16 2.53
CA ASN A 263 10.40 2.27 3.70
C ASN A 263 9.00 2.08 4.33
N LEU A 264 8.06 3.01 4.12
CA LEU A 264 6.69 2.85 4.57
C LEU A 264 6.00 1.68 3.88
N ARG A 265 6.13 1.57 2.56
CA ARG A 265 5.58 0.46 1.79
C ARG A 265 6.17 -0.87 2.26
N ARG A 266 7.49 -0.90 2.48
CA ARG A 266 8.18 -2.10 3.00
C ARG A 266 7.66 -2.47 4.38
N PHE A 267 7.54 -1.51 5.29
CA PHE A 267 6.98 -1.74 6.62
C PHE A 267 5.54 -2.28 6.55
N GLY A 268 4.73 -1.72 5.64
CA GLY A 268 3.38 -2.20 5.37
C GLY A 268 3.36 -3.65 4.88
N MET A 269 4.25 -4.02 3.96
CA MET A 269 4.40 -5.41 3.48
C MET A 269 4.85 -6.37 4.59
N ASP A 270 5.84 -5.97 5.39
CA ASP A 270 6.40 -6.79 6.47
C ASP A 270 5.38 -7.00 7.62
N ASN A 271 4.48 -6.04 7.82
CA ASN A 271 3.45 -6.06 8.87
C ASN A 271 2.04 -6.43 8.40
N GLY A 272 1.80 -6.49 7.09
CA GLY A 272 0.48 -6.78 6.53
C GLY A 272 -0.49 -5.61 6.58
N ILE A 273 0.00 -4.38 6.73
CA ILE A 273 -0.82 -3.16 6.85
C ILE A 273 -1.13 -2.63 5.45
N ILE A 274 -2.34 -2.90 4.96
CA ILE A 274 -2.72 -2.66 3.56
C ILE A 274 -2.73 -1.15 3.25
N ASP A 275 -3.16 -0.31 4.19
CA ASP A 275 -3.18 1.15 3.99
C ASP A 275 -1.77 1.77 3.85
N PHE A 276 -0.68 1.08 4.18
CA PHE A 276 0.68 1.56 3.87
C PHE A 276 1.21 1.08 2.52
N VAL A 277 0.61 0.02 1.97
CA VAL A 277 0.98 -0.57 0.68
C VAL A 277 0.08 -0.06 -0.44
N ARG A 278 -1.15 0.35 -0.13
CA ARG A 278 -2.11 0.91 -1.08
C ARG A 278 -1.62 2.27 -1.59
N PRO A 279 -1.37 2.44 -2.90
CA PRO A 279 -0.77 3.67 -3.45
C PRO A 279 -1.58 4.94 -3.14
N ARG A 280 -2.90 4.82 -3.23
CA ARG A 280 -3.86 5.93 -3.16
C ARG A 280 -5.00 5.59 -2.20
N ILE A 281 -5.36 6.52 -1.34
CA ILE A 281 -6.33 6.34 -0.27
C ILE A 281 -7.27 7.54 -0.27
N PRO A 282 -8.59 7.37 -0.03
CA PRO A 282 -9.46 8.50 0.21
C PRO A 282 -8.93 9.39 1.34
N ARG A 283 -8.85 10.70 1.11
CA ARG A 283 -8.33 11.68 2.08
C ARG A 283 -9.03 11.57 3.43
N GLU A 284 -10.36 11.41 3.42
CA GLU A 284 -11.15 11.24 4.63
C GLU A 284 -10.69 10.03 5.45
N ARG A 285 -10.43 8.90 4.80
CA ARG A 285 -9.88 7.70 5.45
C ARG A 285 -8.50 7.97 6.03
N ALA A 286 -7.61 8.62 5.26
CA ALA A 286 -6.27 8.95 5.74
C ALA A 286 -6.30 9.86 6.99
N GLN A 287 -7.23 10.80 7.02
CA GLN A 287 -7.46 11.69 8.17
C GLN A 287 -8.06 10.95 9.36
N ARG A 288 -9.11 10.14 9.15
CA ARG A 288 -9.76 9.32 10.18
C ARG A 288 -8.76 8.38 10.87
N LEU A 289 -7.90 7.74 10.09
CA LEU A 289 -6.86 6.84 10.60
C LEU A 289 -5.64 7.58 11.17
N GLY A 290 -5.55 8.90 11.02
CA GLY A 290 -4.39 9.67 11.49
C GLY A 290 -3.09 9.22 10.82
N LEU A 291 -3.12 8.92 9.51
CA LEU A 291 -1.98 8.33 8.81
C LEU A 291 -0.72 9.20 8.85
N VAL A 292 -0.86 10.52 8.96
CA VAL A 292 0.29 11.45 9.13
C VAL A 292 1.06 11.19 10.42
N ASP A 293 0.39 10.75 11.48
CA ASP A 293 1.03 10.43 12.75
C ASP A 293 1.53 8.99 12.78
N ALA A 294 0.77 8.06 12.16
CA ALA A 294 1.15 6.65 12.08
C ALA A 294 2.50 6.41 11.35
N VAL A 295 2.88 7.27 10.39
CA VAL A 295 4.17 7.12 9.69
C VAL A 295 5.38 7.55 10.53
N LYS A 296 5.18 8.38 11.56
CA LYS A 296 6.26 8.95 12.38
C LYS A 296 7.13 7.91 13.09
N PRO A 297 6.58 6.90 13.80
CA PRO A 297 7.40 5.86 14.42
C PRO A 297 8.19 5.01 13.42
N ILE A 298 7.72 4.89 12.18
CA ILE A 298 8.36 4.09 11.13
C ILE A 298 9.53 4.85 10.52
N LEU A 299 9.34 6.15 10.24
CA LEU A 299 10.33 6.99 9.57
C LEU A 299 11.27 7.73 10.53
N GLY A 300 10.98 7.69 11.84
CA GLY A 300 11.82 8.31 12.87
C GLY A 300 11.76 9.84 12.91
N LEU A 301 10.81 10.46 12.21
CA LEU A 301 10.61 11.90 12.14
C LEU A 301 9.26 12.24 12.75
N TRP A 302 9.23 13.14 13.74
CA TRP A 302 8.07 13.30 14.64
C TRP A 302 7.28 14.58 14.44
N THR A 303 7.87 15.56 13.78
CA THR A 303 7.23 16.83 13.48
C THR A 303 6.70 16.77 12.04
N HIS A 304 5.48 17.22 11.80
CA HIS A 304 4.93 17.32 10.45
C HIS A 304 4.39 18.71 10.14
N ALA A 305 4.35 19.05 8.85
CA ALA A 305 3.68 20.23 8.34
C ALA A 305 3.01 19.92 6.99
N PHE A 306 2.05 20.77 6.63
CA PHE A 306 1.39 20.77 5.32
C PHE A 306 1.87 21.99 4.54
N THR A 307 2.15 21.83 3.24
CA THR A 307 2.54 22.94 2.37
C THR A 307 1.98 22.75 0.97
N ALA A 308 1.67 23.84 0.27
CA ALA A 308 1.27 23.76 -1.12
C ALA A 308 2.48 23.37 -1.99
N LEU A 309 2.36 22.31 -2.79
CA LEU A 309 3.34 21.98 -3.82
C LEU A 309 3.02 22.71 -5.13
N ASN A 310 1.73 22.90 -5.40
CA ASN A 310 1.18 23.69 -6.48
C ASN A 310 -0.24 24.17 -6.06
N GLN A 311 -1.04 24.68 -7.01
CA GLN A 311 -2.38 25.21 -6.72
C GLN A 311 -3.40 24.15 -6.26
N GLU A 312 -3.18 22.88 -6.62
CA GLU A 312 -4.14 21.78 -6.41
C GLU A 312 -3.63 20.71 -5.43
N THR A 313 -2.32 20.65 -5.22
CA THR A 313 -1.65 19.59 -4.45
C THR A 313 -1.02 20.14 -3.18
N THR A 314 -1.42 19.57 -2.05
CA THR A 314 -0.78 19.78 -0.74
C THR A 314 0.20 18.65 -0.45
N GLY A 315 1.43 18.99 -0.09
CA GLY A 315 2.43 18.05 0.41
C GLY A 315 2.30 17.86 1.92
N VAL A 316 2.42 16.61 2.37
CA VAL A 316 2.53 16.23 3.77
C VAL A 316 3.99 15.91 4.03
N VAL A 317 4.64 16.68 4.91
CA VAL A 317 6.09 16.66 5.07
C VAL A 317 6.46 16.41 6.52
N LEU A 318 7.32 15.44 6.77
CA LEU A 318 7.97 15.25 8.06
C LEU A 318 9.24 16.09 8.14
N LEU A 319 9.48 16.70 9.30
CA LEU A 319 10.53 17.68 9.54
C LEU A 319 11.44 17.24 10.69
N ASP A 320 12.75 17.47 10.55
CA ASP A 320 13.71 17.38 11.66
C ASP A 320 14.70 18.54 11.63
N ALA A 321 14.88 19.14 12.80
CA ALA A 321 15.92 20.10 13.11
C ALA A 321 16.16 20.05 14.62
N PRO A 322 17.36 20.40 15.13
CA PRO A 322 17.62 20.42 16.57
C PRO A 322 16.59 21.21 17.38
N ALA A 323 16.09 22.33 16.84
CA ALA A 323 15.07 23.17 17.48
C ALA A 323 13.65 22.55 17.51
N LEU A 324 13.40 21.47 16.76
CA LEU A 324 12.13 20.74 16.72
C LEU A 324 12.13 19.48 17.60
N ARG A 325 13.25 19.22 18.30
CA ARG A 325 13.39 18.05 19.17
C ARG A 325 12.88 18.38 20.57
N LEU A 326 12.13 17.45 21.16
CA LEU A 326 11.63 17.61 22.51
C LEU A 326 12.78 17.72 23.51
N PRO A 327 12.65 18.55 24.58
CA PRO A 327 13.63 18.60 25.64
C PRO A 327 13.87 17.22 26.29
N GLY A 328 15.12 16.96 26.66
CA GLY A 328 15.50 15.70 27.32
C GLY A 328 14.81 15.48 28.68
N PRO A 329 14.88 14.26 29.23
CA PRO A 329 14.18 13.90 30.48
C PRO A 329 14.59 14.76 31.69
N ALA A 330 15.82 15.29 31.70
CA ALA A 330 16.33 16.14 32.77
C ALA A 330 15.88 17.62 32.68
N ALA A 331 15.25 18.03 31.58
CA ALA A 331 14.81 19.42 31.43
C ALA A 331 13.68 19.74 32.43
N PRO A 332 13.69 20.92 33.09
CA PRO A 332 12.73 21.25 34.14
C PRO A 332 11.28 21.32 33.63
N THR A 333 11.08 21.58 32.34
CA THR A 333 9.77 21.64 31.68
C THR A 333 9.20 20.28 31.31
N THR A 334 10.01 19.22 31.27
CA THR A 334 9.60 17.90 30.77
C THR A 334 8.46 17.30 31.57
N ARG A 335 8.48 17.39 32.91
CA ARG A 335 7.41 16.81 33.74
C ARG A 335 6.04 17.44 33.45
N ALA A 336 5.99 18.76 33.30
CA ALA A 336 4.76 19.47 32.99
C ALA A 336 4.26 19.16 31.57
N ALA A 337 5.17 19.11 30.59
CA ALA A 337 4.85 18.74 29.21
C ALA A 337 4.28 17.32 29.11
N VAL A 338 4.89 16.35 29.81
CA VAL A 338 4.41 14.97 29.89
C VAL A 338 3.02 14.90 30.50
N ALA A 339 2.80 15.56 31.65
CA ALA A 339 1.51 15.57 32.32
C ALA A 339 0.40 16.15 31.43
N ALA A 340 0.69 17.23 30.69
CA ALA A 340 -0.23 17.84 29.74
C ALA A 340 -0.48 16.94 28.51
N THR A 341 0.56 16.32 27.96
CA THR A 341 0.46 15.44 26.79
C THR A 341 -0.43 14.23 27.07
N LEU A 342 -0.32 13.65 28.27
CA LEU A 342 -1.17 12.51 28.67
C LEU A 342 -2.66 12.85 28.83
N GLN A 343 -3.04 14.14 28.81
CA GLN A 343 -4.43 14.58 28.74
C GLN A 343 -4.98 14.62 27.30
N ALA A 344 -4.13 14.43 26.28
CA ALA A 344 -4.59 14.36 24.90
C ALA A 344 -5.58 13.18 24.73
N PRO A 345 -6.72 13.39 24.06
CA PRO A 345 -7.70 12.34 23.87
C PRO A 345 -7.14 11.24 22.96
N LEU A 346 -7.24 10.00 23.42
CA LEU A 346 -6.92 8.81 22.63
C LEU A 346 -8.23 8.25 22.04
N ASP A 347 -8.17 7.85 20.77
CA ASP A 347 -9.24 7.07 20.13
C ASP A 347 -9.53 5.81 20.97
N PRO A 348 -10.78 5.60 21.46
CA PRO A 348 -11.11 4.45 22.31
C PRO A 348 -10.83 3.08 21.69
N ALA A 349 -10.70 3.00 20.36
CA ALA A 349 -10.33 1.77 19.68
C ALA A 349 -8.84 1.40 19.86
N LEU A 350 -7.99 2.35 20.25
CA LEU A 350 -6.55 2.14 20.39
C LEU A 350 -6.18 1.61 21.79
N ASP A 351 -5.15 0.77 21.84
CA ASP A 351 -4.60 0.26 23.10
C ASP A 351 -3.92 1.39 23.91
N GLN A 352 -4.59 1.82 24.97
CA GLN A 352 -4.12 2.86 25.86
C GLN A 352 -2.83 2.48 26.62
N VAL A 353 -2.69 1.21 27.01
CA VAL A 353 -1.50 0.74 27.76
C VAL A 353 -0.29 0.79 26.83
N ARG A 354 -0.46 0.31 25.59
CA ARG A 354 0.56 0.38 24.55
C ARG A 354 0.97 1.82 24.25
N ALA A 355 0.01 2.70 24.00
CA ALA A 355 0.28 4.11 23.70
C ALA A 355 1.09 4.81 24.80
N ARG A 356 0.73 4.56 26.07
CA ARG A 356 1.45 5.10 27.23
C ARG A 356 2.85 4.49 27.37
N SER A 357 2.98 3.19 27.20
CA SER A 357 4.27 2.49 27.28
C SER A 357 5.26 3.00 26.22
N ALA A 358 4.82 3.08 24.96
CA ALA A 358 5.62 3.61 23.85
C ALA A 358 6.05 5.05 24.10
N TYR A 359 5.15 5.89 24.62
CA TYR A 359 5.46 7.28 24.97
C TYR A 359 6.50 7.38 26.10
N ALA A 360 6.33 6.62 27.19
CA ALA A 360 7.28 6.58 28.30
C ALA A 360 8.69 6.18 27.83
N GLN A 361 8.76 5.13 27.01
CA GLN A 361 10.02 4.65 26.44
C GLN A 361 10.71 5.73 25.61
N ARG A 362 9.97 6.41 24.72
CA ARG A 362 10.52 7.47 23.84
C ARG A 362 10.93 8.72 24.62
N ARG A 363 10.26 9.05 25.72
CA ARG A 363 10.65 10.15 26.60
C ARG A 363 11.78 9.81 27.56
N GLY A 364 12.19 8.54 27.65
CA GLY A 364 13.22 8.09 28.58
C GLY A 364 12.75 8.13 30.04
N ILE A 365 11.46 7.89 30.28
CA ILE A 365 10.87 7.90 31.62
C ILE A 365 10.91 6.48 32.18
N THR A 366 11.74 6.27 33.21
CA THR A 366 11.82 5.02 33.98
C THR A 366 10.98 5.14 35.25
N GLY A 367 9.68 4.84 35.16
CA GLY A 367 8.73 4.88 36.29
C GLY A 367 7.27 4.80 35.82
N GLU A 368 6.30 4.65 36.74
CA GLU A 368 4.88 4.71 36.41
C GLU A 368 4.51 6.10 35.87
N LEU A 369 3.91 6.15 34.67
CA LEU A 369 3.33 7.39 34.16
C LEU A 369 2.14 7.81 35.05
N PRO A 370 1.90 9.11 35.25
CA PRO A 370 0.73 9.60 35.98
C PRO A 370 -0.57 8.98 35.47
N GLY A 371 -1.36 8.39 36.38
CA GLY A 371 -2.67 7.82 36.08
C GLY A 371 -2.65 6.44 35.39
N THR A 372 -1.54 5.70 35.44
CA THR A 372 -1.49 4.30 34.98
C THR A 372 -2.17 3.42 36.03
N PRO A 373 -3.21 2.62 35.67
CA PRO A 373 -3.80 1.69 36.64
C PRO A 373 -2.76 0.64 37.06
N PRO A 374 -2.71 0.25 38.34
CA PRO A 374 -1.73 -0.73 38.81
C PRO A 374 -1.94 -2.05 38.06
N VAL A 375 -0.83 -2.61 37.54
CA VAL A 375 -0.82 -3.97 37.02
C VAL A 375 -1.07 -4.90 38.21
N ARG A 376 -2.30 -5.41 38.34
CA ARG A 376 -2.58 -6.48 39.31
C ARG A 376 -1.76 -7.69 38.90
N GLY A 377 -0.68 -7.94 39.63
CA GLY A 377 0.06 -9.20 39.55
C GLY A 377 -0.92 -10.36 39.71
N ARG A 378 -0.81 -11.36 38.83
CA ARG A 378 -1.41 -12.66 39.08
C ARG A 378 -0.72 -13.25 40.30
N GLU A 379 -1.45 -13.40 41.40
CA GLU A 379 -1.15 -14.39 42.43
C GLU A 379 -1.51 -15.79 41.94
#